data_AF-A0A6J7I343-F1
#
_entry.id   AF-A0A6J7I343-F1
#
_cell.length_a   1.000
_cell.length_b   1.000
_cell.length_c   1.000
_cell.angle_alpha   90.00
_cell.angle_beta   90.00
_cell.angle_gamma   90.00
#
_symmetry.space_group_name_H-M   'P 1'
#
loop_
_entity.id
_entity.type
_entity.pdbx_description
1 polymer ?
#
loop_
_entity_poly.entity_id
_entity_poly.type
_entity_poly.pdbx_seq_one_letter_code
_entity_poly.pdbx_strand_id
1 'polypeptide(L)' 'MVWGVSANTRGWWDLTSARALGYDPVDDAESYAAAITAAHGEPTPGTVEFDRVGGEYAGPDFAVDAVAARAQQA' A
#
# COMPACT_ATOMS: atom_id res chain seq x y z
N MET A 1 7.52 3.15 17.35
CA MET A 1 7.16 3.30 15.91
C MET A 1 5.68 3.01 15.78
N VAL A 2 4.96 3.73 14.94
CA VAL A 2 3.52 3.53 14.67
C VAL A 2 3.28 3.53 13.17
N TRP A 3 2.25 2.82 12.72
CA TRP A 3 1.83 2.75 11.33
C TRP A 3 0.48 3.46 11.17
N GLY A 4 0.43 4.46 10.29
CA GLY A 4 -0.80 5.20 9.99
C GLY A 4 -1.69 4.43 9.02
N VAL A 5 -2.31 3.35 9.49
CA VAL A 5 -3.26 2.53 8.73
C VAL A 5 -4.50 2.25 9.58
N SER A 6 -5.64 2.07 8.92
CA SER A 6 -6.90 1.69 9.58
C SER A 6 -6.88 0.23 10.07
N ALA A 7 -7.96 -0.24 10.68
CA ALA A 7 -8.08 -1.62 11.18
C ALA A 7 -8.40 -2.60 10.04
N ASN A 8 -7.58 -2.59 8.99
CA ASN A 8 -7.84 -3.37 7.78
C ASN A 8 -7.75 -4.87 8.06
N THR A 9 -8.78 -5.63 7.67
CA THR A 9 -8.80 -7.09 7.78
C THR A 9 -7.59 -7.73 7.10
N ARG A 10 -7.20 -7.21 5.92
CA ARG A 10 -5.98 -7.59 5.18
C ARG A 10 -4.82 -6.61 5.38
N GLY A 11 -4.53 -6.23 6.63
CA GLY A 11 -3.41 -5.36 6.98
C GLY A 11 -2.04 -6.05 6.95
N TRP A 12 -0.98 -5.30 6.60
CA TRP A 12 0.41 -5.81 6.61
C TRP A 12 1.17 -5.44 7.89
N TRP A 13 0.64 -4.50 8.67
CA TRP A 13 1.33 -3.89 9.79
C TRP A 13 0.67 -4.25 11.12
N ASP A 14 1.50 -4.49 12.14
CA ASP A 14 1.06 -4.66 13.52
C ASP A 14 0.73 -3.30 14.17
N LEU A 15 -0.50 -3.17 14.67
CA LEU A 15 -1.01 -1.96 15.32
C LEU A 15 -0.78 -1.95 16.84
N THR A 16 -0.17 -2.98 17.44
CA THR A 16 0.01 -3.11 18.90
C THR A 16 0.61 -1.85 19.52
N SER A 17 1.68 -1.31 18.93
CA SER A 17 2.34 -0.09 19.45
C SER A 17 1.46 1.16 19.33
N ALA A 18 0.62 1.25 18.30
CA ALA A 18 -0.28 2.39 18.12
C ALA A 18 -1.46 2.32 19.11
N ARG A 19 -2.02 1.12 19.32
CA ARG A 19 -3.08 0.87 20.31
C ARG A 19 -2.63 1.16 21.73
N ALA A 20 -1.38 0.85 22.08
CA ALA A 20 -0.79 1.20 23.38
C ALA A 20 -0.75 2.72 23.64
N LEU A 21 -0.77 3.54 22.58
CA LEU A 21 -0.84 5.00 22.67
C LEU A 21 -2.28 5.56 22.61
N GLY A 22 -3.29 4.69 22.55
CA GLY A 22 -4.69 5.09 22.45
C GLY A 22 -5.18 5.36 21.02
N TYR A 23 -4.37 5.05 19.99
CA TYR A 23 -4.86 5.06 18.62
C TYR A 23 -5.64 3.78 18.33
N ASP A 24 -6.96 3.92 18.18
CA ASP A 24 -7.89 2.83 17.87
C ASP A 24 -8.63 3.13 16.56
N PRO A 25 -8.06 2.77 15.40
CA PRO A 25 -8.73 2.97 14.13
C PRO A 25 -9.96 2.06 14.03
N VAL A 26 -11.07 2.61 13.56
CA VAL A 26 -12.37 1.90 13.50
C VAL A 26 -12.81 1.53 12.09
N ASP A 27 -12.17 2.10 11.06
CA ASP A 27 -12.48 1.80 9.67
C ASP A 27 -11.75 0.54 9.16
N ASP A 28 -12.34 -0.14 8.18
CA ASP A 28 -11.77 -1.30 7.50
C ASP A 28 -11.98 -1.20 5.98
N ALA A 29 -10.87 -1.24 5.24
CA ALA A 29 -10.87 -1.22 3.78
C ALA A 29 -11.54 -2.44 3.13
N GLU A 30 -11.67 -3.57 3.85
CA GLU A 30 -12.27 -4.81 3.33
C GLU A 30 -13.70 -4.60 2.79
N SER A 31 -14.43 -3.65 3.39
CA SER A 31 -15.78 -3.28 2.96
C SER A 31 -15.85 -2.79 1.50
N TYR A 32 -14.74 -2.29 0.95
CA TYR A 32 -14.64 -1.80 -0.43
C TYR A 32 -14.07 -2.83 -1.41
N ALA A 33 -13.54 -3.95 -0.92
CA ALA A 33 -12.82 -4.92 -1.74
C ALA A 33 -13.65 -5.43 -2.91
N ALA A 34 -14.90 -5.84 -2.67
CA ALA A 34 -15.76 -6.38 -3.70
C ALA A 34 -16.04 -5.37 -4.84
N ALA A 35 -16.25 -4.10 -4.50
CA ALA A 35 -16.50 -3.05 -5.49
C ALA A 35 -15.25 -2.77 -6.33
N ILE A 36 -14.08 -2.75 -5.70
CA ILE A 36 -12.79 -2.54 -6.39
C ILE A 36 -12.47 -3.71 -7.30
N THR A 37 -12.61 -4.96 -6.83
CA THR A 37 -12.39 -6.16 -7.65
C THR A 37 -13.35 -6.21 -8.83
N ALA A 38 -14.62 -5.83 -8.65
CA ALA A 38 -15.58 -5.77 -9.75
C ALA A 38 -15.20 -4.72 -10.81
N ALA A 39 -14.61 -3.59 -10.40
CA ALA A 39 -14.20 -2.51 -11.29
C ALA A 39 -12.85 -2.75 -11.98
N HIS A 40 -11.90 -3.40 -11.30
CA HIS A 40 -10.50 -3.48 -11.73
C HIS A 40 -9.97 -4.91 -11.94
N GLY A 41 -10.77 -5.93 -11.59
CA GLY A 41 -10.33 -7.32 -11.57
C GLY A 41 -9.62 -7.70 -10.27
N GLU A 42 -9.25 -8.97 -10.16
CA GLU A 42 -8.47 -9.46 -9.01
C GLU A 42 -7.04 -8.93 -9.07
N PRO A 43 -6.43 -8.62 -7.91
CA PRO A 43 -5.00 -8.35 -7.83
C PRO A 43 -4.21 -9.53 -8.41
N THR A 44 -3.16 -9.24 -9.18
CA THR A 44 -2.34 -10.26 -9.83
C THR A 44 -1.10 -10.56 -8.98
N PRO A 45 -0.96 -11.77 -8.40
CA PRO A 45 0.25 -12.15 -7.68
C PRO A 45 1.47 -12.15 -8.59
N GLY A 46 2.65 -11.83 -8.05
CA GLY A 46 3.89 -11.76 -8.81
C GLY A 46 4.17 -10.39 -9.44
N THR A 47 3.25 -9.43 -9.36
CA THR A 47 3.50 -8.05 -9.78
C THR A 47 4.05 -7.23 -8.61
N VAL A 48 4.83 -6.19 -8.91
CA VAL A 48 5.46 -5.36 -7.87
C VAL A 48 4.41 -4.60 -7.05
N GLU A 49 3.28 -4.26 -7.67
CA GLU A 49 2.16 -3.56 -7.06
C GLU A 49 1.49 -4.40 -5.97
N PHE A 50 1.43 -5.72 -6.15
CA PHE A 50 0.82 -6.64 -5.20
C PHE A 50 1.83 -7.17 -4.17
N ASP A 51 3.03 -7.53 -4.59
CA ASP A 51 3.99 -8.26 -3.76
C ASP A 51 4.84 -7.34 -2.86
N ARG A 52 4.89 -6.03 -3.13
CA ARG A 52 5.75 -5.08 -2.39
C ARG A 52 4.95 -3.95 -1.77
N VAL A 53 5.28 -3.59 -0.52
CA VAL A 53 4.63 -2.52 0.25
C VAL A 53 4.59 -1.17 -0.47
N GLY A 54 5.58 -0.90 -1.31
CA GLY A 54 5.73 0.38 -2.01
C GLY A 54 4.91 0.47 -3.28
N GLY A 55 4.23 -0.60 -3.67
CA GLY A 55 3.50 -0.65 -4.94
C GLY A 55 4.41 -0.37 -6.15
N GLU A 56 3.91 0.43 -7.09
CA GLU A 56 4.66 0.87 -8.28
C GLU A 56 6.01 1.54 -7.97
N TYR A 57 6.14 2.19 -6.80
CA TYR A 57 7.39 2.86 -6.40
C TYR A 57 8.52 1.87 -6.12
N ALA A 58 8.20 0.59 -5.88
CA ALA A 58 9.20 -0.47 -5.78
C ALA A 58 9.59 -1.04 -7.16
N GLY A 59 8.99 -0.53 -8.24
CA GLY A 59 9.25 -0.91 -9.62
C GLY A 59 10.43 -0.16 -10.26
N PRO A 60 10.87 -0.60 -11.46
CA PRO A 60 12.04 -0.05 -12.14
C PRO A 60 11.85 1.40 -12.60
N ASP A 61 10.61 1.83 -12.87
CA ASP A 61 10.32 3.19 -13.32
C ASP A 61 10.62 4.27 -12.26
N PHE A 62 10.67 3.84 -10.99
CA PHE A 62 11.04 4.67 -9.84
C PHE A 62 12.47 4.38 -9.34
N ALA A 63 13.26 3.61 -10.08
CA ALA A 63 14.69 3.46 -9.79
C ALA A 63 15.39 4.82 -9.89
N VAL A 64 16.46 5.01 -9.10
CA VAL A 64 17.18 6.28 -9.00
C VAL A 64 17.62 6.82 -10.38
N ASP A 65 18.10 5.94 -11.26
CA ASP A 65 18.54 6.31 -12.61
C ASP A 65 17.37 6.75 -13.49
N ALA A 66 16.22 6.07 -13.39
CA ALA A 66 15.01 6.41 -14.15
C ALA A 66 14.43 7.76 -13.71
N VAL A 67 14.39 8.02 -12.40
CA VAL A 67 13.94 9.29 -11.83
C VAL A 67 14.89 10.43 -12.22
N ALA A 68 16.22 10.20 -12.16
CA ALA A 68 17.22 11.19 -12.55
C ALA A 68 17.10 11.57 -14.03
N ALA A 69 16.90 10.59 -14.93
CA ALA A 69 16.72 10.82 -16.35
C ALA A 69 15.47 11.68 -16.65
N ARG A 70 14.35 11.42 -15.95
CA ARG A 70 13.12 12.22 -16.09
C ARG A 70 13.30 13.67 -15.62
N ALA A 71 14.03 13.88 -14.52
CA ALA A 71 14.27 15.21 -13.98
C ALA A 71 15.09 16.10 -14.93
N GLN A 72 15.93 15.51 -15.79
CA GLN A 72 16.72 16.23 -16.79
C GLN A 72 15.90 16.61 -18.05
N GLN A 73 14.71 16.05 -18.21
CA GLN A 73 13.83 16.27 -19.36
C GLN A 73 12.73 17.31 -19.09
N ALA A 74 12.63 17.80 -17.86
CA ALA A 74 11.67 18.82 -17.41
C ALA A 74 12.33 20.21 -17.33
#